data_AF-A0A2E0FCJ8-F1
#
_entry.id   AF-A0A2E0FCJ8-F1
#
_cell.length_a   1.000
_cell.length_b   1.000
_cell.length_c   1.000
_cell.angle_alpha   90.00
_cell.angle_beta   90.00
_cell.angle_gamma   90.00
#
_symmetry.space_group_name_H-M   'P 1'
#
loop_
_entity.id
_entity.type
_entity.pdbx_description
1 polymer ?
#
loop_
_entity_poly.entity_id
_entity_poly.type
_entity_poly.pdbx_seq_one_letter_code
_entity_poly.pdbx_strand_id
1 'polypeptide(L)'
;MKKFLLFILISLFHFSYDIKAQSASRLSDSRIVQDNTRRSVIKNIKLSNEIRLNENQKERLRSVNGIFDVLISGLRKDVKRMRLEIELEKLNDDIDDNKIYGLYDKIAETQAAIWKETFKKEQEIKFILNERQLLMHEKIRMRNQRDNARLKSNNKRE
;
A
#
# COMPACT_ATOMS: atom_id res chain seq x y z
N MET A 1 -32.99 13.76 6.02
CA MET A 1 -32.72 12.84 4.88
C MET A 1 -31.62 13.29 3.90
N LYS A 2 -30.98 14.46 4.03
CA LYS A 2 -29.88 14.87 3.13
C LYS A 2 -28.51 14.22 3.42
N LYS A 3 -28.26 13.81 4.67
CA LYS A 3 -26.98 13.20 5.09
C LYS A 3 -26.81 11.73 4.64
N PHE A 4 -27.92 10.99 4.54
CA PHE A 4 -27.90 9.60 4.05
C PHE A 4 -27.57 9.51 2.56
N LEU A 5 -28.06 10.46 1.76
CA LEU A 5 -27.79 10.49 0.32
C LEU A 5 -26.30 10.73 0.02
N LEU A 6 -25.63 11.55 0.85
CA LEU A 6 -24.20 11.82 0.72
C LEU A 6 -23.36 10.57 1.03
N PHE A 7 -23.77 9.76 2.01
CA PHE A 7 -23.08 8.52 2.37
C PHE A 7 -23.21 7.46 1.27
N ILE A 8 -24.39 7.36 0.64
CA ILE A 8 -24.64 6.46 -0.49
C ILE A 8 -23.88 6.92 -1.75
N LEU A 9 -23.77 8.23 -1.98
CA LEU A 9 -22.93 8.74 -3.09
C LEU A 9 -21.46 8.41 -2.88
N ILE A 10 -20.93 8.56 -1.66
CA ILE A 10 -19.53 8.23 -1.35
C ILE A 10 -19.26 6.73 -1.53
N SER A 11 -20.19 5.86 -1.12
CA SER A 11 -20.02 4.41 -1.30
C SER A 11 -20.07 3.97 -2.76
N LEU A 12 -20.90 4.60 -3.60
CA LEU A 12 -20.99 4.29 -5.05
C LEU A 12 -19.74 4.74 -5.83
N PHE A 13 -19.12 5.86 -5.44
CA PHE A 13 -17.84 6.30 -6.02
C PHE A 13 -16.66 5.38 -5.64
N HIS A 14 -16.68 4.76 -4.45
CA HIS A 14 -15.66 3.78 -4.05
C HIS A 14 -15.86 2.42 -4.73
N PHE A 15 -17.10 1.95 -4.87
CA PHE A 15 -17.39 0.66 -5.50
C PHE A 15 -17.00 0.61 -7.00
N SER A 16 -17.12 1.74 -7.70
CA SER A 16 -16.74 1.87 -9.11
C SER A 16 -15.21 1.85 -9.34
N TYR A 17 -14.42 2.17 -8.31
CA TYR A 17 -12.95 2.07 -8.36
C TYR A 17 -12.49 0.61 -8.19
N ASP A 18 -13.17 -0.18 -7.36
CA ASP A 18 -12.78 -1.57 -7.09
C ASP A 18 -13.04 -2.51 -8.27
N ILE A 19 -14.15 -2.32 -9.01
CA ILE A 19 -14.45 -3.16 -10.20
C ILE A 19 -13.39 -2.97 -11.30
N LYS A 20 -12.83 -1.76 -11.45
CA LYS A 20 -11.73 -1.49 -12.40
C LYS A 20 -10.36 -1.93 -11.88
N ALA A 21 -10.18 -2.04 -10.57
CA ALA A 21 -8.97 -2.63 -9.98
C ALA A 21 -8.93 -4.16 -10.16
N GLN A 22 -10.11 -4.80 -10.16
CA GLN A 22 -10.25 -6.25 -10.33
C GLN A 22 -10.02 -6.72 -11.77
N SER A 23 -10.42 -5.94 -12.79
CA SER A 23 -10.15 -6.27 -14.20
C SER A 23 -8.70 -6.06 -14.62
N ALA A 24 -7.97 -5.11 -14.02
CA ALA A 24 -6.55 -4.87 -14.27
C ALA A 24 -5.61 -5.90 -13.61
N SER A 25 -6.09 -6.66 -12.62
CA SER A 25 -5.31 -7.64 -11.87
C SER A 25 -5.03 -8.93 -12.65
N ARG A 26 -5.80 -9.24 -13.71
CA ARG A 26 -5.68 -10.52 -14.42
C ARG A 26 -4.51 -10.61 -15.42
N LEU A 27 -3.82 -9.51 -15.70
CA LEU A 27 -2.79 -9.47 -16.78
C LEU A 27 -1.42 -8.92 -16.36
N SER A 28 -1.21 -8.58 -15.09
CA SER A 28 -0.07 -7.71 -14.72
C SER A 28 0.75 -8.11 -13.49
N ASP A 29 0.50 -9.28 -12.91
CA ASP A 29 0.89 -9.58 -11.52
C ASP A 29 2.38 -9.91 -11.31
N SER A 30 3.19 -10.14 -12.37
CA SER A 30 4.64 -10.39 -12.21
C SER A 30 5.51 -9.15 -12.49
N ARG A 31 5.24 -8.40 -13.57
CA ARG A 31 6.07 -7.25 -13.98
C ARG A 31 5.83 -6.00 -13.12
N ILE A 32 4.58 -5.75 -12.68
CA ILE A 32 4.26 -4.56 -11.87
C ILE A 32 4.83 -4.66 -10.44
N VAL A 33 4.99 -5.87 -9.90
CA VAL A 33 5.45 -6.07 -8.51
C VAL A 33 6.95 -5.83 -8.34
N GLN A 34 7.79 -6.23 -9.32
CA GLN A 34 9.21 -5.87 -9.33
C GLN A 34 9.40 -4.35 -9.40
N ASP A 35 8.58 -3.69 -10.21
CA ASP A 35 8.67 -2.25 -10.45
C ASP A 35 8.21 -1.42 -9.24
N ASN A 36 7.17 -1.88 -8.53
CA ASN A 36 6.73 -1.25 -7.27
C ASN A 36 7.71 -1.46 -6.12
N THR A 37 8.38 -2.61 -6.05
CA THR A 37 9.39 -2.88 -5.01
C THR A 37 10.62 -2.00 -5.24
N ARG A 38 11.13 -1.91 -6.49
CA ARG A 38 12.18 -0.96 -6.87
C ARG A 38 11.76 0.50 -6.66
N ARG A 39 10.52 0.89 -7.01
CA ARG A 39 9.99 2.24 -6.73
C ARG A 39 9.91 2.56 -5.24
N SER A 40 9.57 1.59 -4.39
CA SER A 40 9.49 1.82 -2.94
C SER A 40 10.87 2.07 -2.32
N VAL A 41 11.90 1.33 -2.77
CA VAL A 41 13.29 1.53 -2.37
C VAL A 41 13.81 2.88 -2.86
N ILE A 42 13.52 3.26 -4.13
CA ILE A 42 13.91 4.57 -4.69
C ILE A 42 13.19 5.73 -3.98
N LYS A 43 11.95 5.55 -3.50
CA LYS A 43 11.20 6.59 -2.77
C LYS A 43 11.68 6.80 -1.34
N ASN A 44 12.10 5.74 -0.63
CA ASN A 44 12.65 5.88 0.73
C ASN A 44 14.02 6.57 0.75
N ILE A 45 14.85 6.36 -0.28
CA ILE A 45 16.14 7.08 -0.46
C ILE A 45 15.91 8.60 -0.60
N LYS A 46 14.73 9.02 -1.08
CA LYS A 46 14.44 10.42 -1.36
C LYS A 46 14.14 11.26 -0.11
N LEU A 47 13.59 10.66 0.95
CA LEU A 47 13.17 11.40 2.14
C LEU A 47 14.36 11.90 2.98
N SER A 48 15.37 11.05 3.17
CA SER A 48 16.58 11.38 3.94
C SER A 48 17.49 12.39 3.22
N ASN A 49 17.37 12.48 1.89
CA ASN A 49 18.19 13.37 1.07
C ASN A 49 17.53 14.75 0.90
N GLU A 50 16.19 14.84 0.91
CA GLU A 50 15.46 16.11 0.84
C GLU A 50 15.28 16.80 2.21
N ILE A 51 15.38 16.06 3.32
CA ILE A 51 15.30 16.60 4.68
C ILE A 51 16.67 16.50 5.35
N ARG A 52 17.24 17.63 5.78
CA ARG A 52 18.51 17.64 6.53
C ARG A 52 18.28 17.10 7.95
N LEU A 53 18.64 15.84 8.18
CA LEU A 53 18.53 15.14 9.46
C LEU A 53 19.87 15.17 10.21
N ASN A 54 19.83 15.25 11.55
CA ASN A 54 21.02 15.02 12.37
C ASN A 54 21.29 13.51 12.55
N GLU A 55 22.46 13.13 13.08
CA GLU A 55 22.85 11.71 13.18
C GLU A 55 21.92 10.88 14.08
N ASN A 56 21.46 11.44 15.21
CA ASN A 56 20.49 10.77 16.07
C ASN A 56 19.16 10.50 15.34
N GLN A 57 18.65 11.48 14.60
CA GLN A 57 17.45 11.32 13.78
C GLN A 57 17.65 10.25 12.69
N LYS A 58 18.81 10.23 12.04
CA LYS A 58 19.15 9.22 11.03
C LYS A 58 19.18 7.81 11.62
N GLU A 59 19.80 7.65 12.79
CA GLU A 59 19.88 6.36 13.50
C GLU A 59 18.48 5.86 13.88
N ARG A 60 17.65 6.72 14.49
CA ARG A 60 16.27 6.38 14.83
C ARG A 60 15.45 6.01 13.60
N LEU A 61 15.59 6.74 12.49
CA LEU A 61 14.90 6.42 11.24
C LEU A 61 15.35 5.08 10.65
N ARG A 62 16.65 4.73 10.72
CA ARG A 62 17.14 3.41 10.28
C ARG A 62 16.52 2.29 11.11
N SER A 63 16.45 2.48 12.43
CA SER A 63 15.83 1.51 13.34
C SER A 63 14.34 1.29 13.00
N VAL A 64 13.55 2.36 12.90
CA VAL A 64 12.12 2.31 12.53
C VAL A 64 11.94 1.64 11.16
N ASN A 65 12.76 1.99 10.18
CA ASN A 65 12.70 1.37 8.86
C ASN A 65 13.02 -0.13 8.90
N GLY A 66 14.06 -0.54 9.63
CA GLY A 66 14.47 -1.94 9.72
C GLY A 66 13.39 -2.85 10.32
N ILE A 67 12.81 -2.45 11.45
CA ILE A 67 11.72 -3.20 12.11
C ILE A 67 10.53 -3.34 11.17
N PHE A 68 10.13 -2.22 10.55
CA PHE A 68 9.00 -2.20 9.64
C PHE A 68 9.21 -3.04 8.39
N ASP A 69 10.40 -2.98 7.79
CA ASP A 69 10.69 -3.70 6.55
C ASP A 69 10.66 -5.22 6.77
N VAL A 70 11.14 -5.71 7.91
CA VAL A 70 11.03 -7.12 8.31
C VAL A 70 9.56 -7.52 8.46
N LEU A 71 8.79 -6.74 9.22
CA LEU A 71 7.40 -7.07 9.54
C LEU A 71 6.49 -7.03 8.29
N ILE A 72 6.57 -5.97 7.49
CA ILE A 72 5.78 -5.85 6.25
C ILE A 72 6.18 -6.88 5.21
N SER A 73 7.47 -7.25 5.14
CA SER A 73 7.93 -8.30 4.23
C SER A 73 7.25 -9.64 4.54
N GLY A 74 7.12 -9.99 5.83
CA GLY A 74 6.37 -11.17 6.27
C GLY A 74 4.91 -11.14 5.82
N LEU A 75 4.17 -10.09 6.19
CA LEU A 75 2.75 -9.94 5.84
C LEU A 75 2.50 -9.95 4.33
N ARG A 76 3.39 -9.33 3.53
CA ARG A 76 3.29 -9.36 2.06
C ARG A 76 3.53 -10.75 1.49
N LYS A 77 4.44 -11.55 2.09
CA LYS A 77 4.64 -12.95 1.69
C LYS A 77 3.40 -13.79 2.01
N ASP A 78 2.76 -13.56 3.14
CA ASP A 78 1.53 -14.27 3.50
C ASP A 78 0.39 -13.96 2.51
N VAL A 79 0.20 -12.70 2.13
CA VAL A 79 -0.78 -12.32 1.08
C VAL A 79 -0.46 -13.02 -0.24
N LYS A 80 0.82 -13.07 -0.65
CA LYS A 80 1.23 -13.77 -1.88
C LYS A 80 0.94 -15.27 -1.79
N ARG A 81 1.26 -15.91 -0.67
CA ARG A 81 0.98 -17.33 -0.44
C ARG A 81 -0.52 -17.61 -0.55
N MET A 82 -1.36 -16.84 0.13
CA MET A 82 -2.81 -17.03 0.09
C MET A 82 -3.40 -16.80 -1.31
N ARG A 83 -2.87 -15.83 -2.08
CA ARG A 83 -3.27 -15.66 -3.49
C ARG A 83 -2.89 -16.86 -4.34
N LEU A 84 -1.68 -17.40 -4.17
CA LEU A 84 -1.28 -18.62 -4.87
C LEU A 84 -2.15 -19.81 -4.47
N GLU A 85 -2.53 -19.93 -3.21
CA GLU A 85 -3.42 -20.98 -2.72
C GLU A 85 -4.82 -20.89 -3.37
N ILE A 86 -5.35 -19.67 -3.55
CA ILE A 86 -6.59 -19.46 -4.32
C ILE A 86 -6.42 -19.91 -5.77
N GLU A 87 -5.31 -19.56 -6.43
CA GLU A 87 -5.09 -19.95 -7.83
C GLU A 87 -4.91 -21.47 -7.96
N LEU A 88 -4.29 -22.13 -6.99
CA LEU A 88 -4.19 -23.60 -6.96
C LEU A 88 -5.55 -24.26 -6.78
N GLU A 89 -6.40 -23.73 -5.89
CA GLU A 89 -7.75 -24.27 -5.66
C GLU A 89 -8.62 -24.19 -6.92
N LYS A 90 -8.49 -23.12 -7.70
CA LYS A 90 -9.21 -22.96 -8.97
C LYS A 90 -8.78 -23.93 -10.07
N LEU A 91 -7.63 -24.60 -9.91
CA LEU A 91 -7.15 -25.61 -10.86
C LEU A 91 -7.68 -27.01 -10.52
N ASN A 92 -8.34 -27.19 -9.38
CA ASN A 92 -8.98 -28.45 -9.02
C ASN A 92 -10.26 -28.68 -9.84
N ASP A 93 -10.57 -29.95 -10.10
CA ASP A 93 -11.81 -30.35 -10.81
C ASP A 93 -13.06 -30.07 -9.97
N ASP A 94 -12.94 -30.14 -8.64
CA ASP A 94 -13.97 -29.76 -7.67
C ASP A 94 -13.46 -28.58 -6.84
N ILE A 95 -14.05 -27.41 -7.05
CA ILE A 95 -13.59 -26.15 -6.45
C ILE A 95 -14.26 -25.96 -5.09
N ASP A 96 -13.46 -25.84 -4.03
CA ASP A 96 -13.96 -25.44 -2.72
C ASP A 96 -14.11 -23.91 -2.61
N ASP A 97 -15.30 -23.41 -2.95
CA ASP A 97 -15.64 -21.99 -2.86
C ASP A 97 -15.51 -21.44 -1.42
N ASN A 98 -15.82 -22.24 -0.39
CA ASN A 98 -15.72 -21.78 1.01
C ASN A 98 -14.27 -21.53 1.40
N LYS A 99 -13.36 -22.40 0.95
CA LYS A 99 -11.91 -22.20 1.13
C LYS A 99 -11.43 -20.95 0.41
N ILE A 100 -11.88 -20.70 -0.82
CA ILE A 100 -11.55 -19.50 -1.57
C ILE A 100 -12.04 -18.24 -0.85
N TYR A 101 -13.29 -18.20 -0.40
CA TYR A 101 -13.83 -17.05 0.35
C TYR A 101 -13.09 -16.82 1.67
N GLY A 102 -12.81 -17.89 2.43
CA GLY A 102 -12.03 -17.79 3.65
C GLY A 102 -10.60 -17.26 3.42
N LEU A 103 -9.98 -17.56 2.26
CA LEU A 103 -8.70 -16.98 1.89
C LEU A 103 -8.81 -15.49 1.52
N TYR A 104 -9.89 -15.07 0.87
CA TYR A 104 -10.14 -13.64 0.61
C TYR A 104 -10.29 -12.83 1.89
N ASP A 105 -11.03 -13.34 2.87
CA ASP A 105 -11.20 -12.68 4.17
C ASP A 105 -9.87 -12.53 4.90
N LYS A 106 -9.07 -13.62 4.98
CA LYS A 106 -7.73 -13.58 5.58
C LYS A 106 -6.79 -12.61 4.85
N ILE A 107 -6.88 -12.52 3.52
CA ILE A 107 -6.14 -11.53 2.74
C ILE A 107 -6.56 -10.11 3.14
N ALA A 108 -7.86 -9.84 3.30
CA ALA A 108 -8.36 -8.53 3.70
C ALA A 108 -7.86 -8.15 5.11
N GLU A 109 -7.91 -9.08 6.07
CA GLU A 109 -7.37 -8.91 7.42
C GLU A 109 -5.86 -8.60 7.40
N THR A 110 -5.10 -9.35 6.61
CA THR A 110 -3.65 -9.18 6.48
C THR A 110 -3.31 -7.82 5.83
N GLN A 111 -4.11 -7.37 4.87
CA GLN A 111 -3.97 -6.05 4.28
C GLN A 111 -4.28 -4.93 5.29
N ALA A 112 -5.31 -5.10 6.13
CA ALA A 112 -5.61 -4.17 7.20
C ALA A 112 -4.44 -4.09 8.22
N ALA A 113 -3.82 -5.22 8.54
CA ALA A 113 -2.61 -5.26 9.37
C ALA A 113 -1.45 -4.48 8.74
N ILE A 114 -1.17 -4.68 7.44
CA ILE A 114 -0.17 -3.91 6.70
C ILE A 114 -0.45 -2.41 6.79
N TRP A 115 -1.70 -1.99 6.64
CA TRP A 115 -2.10 -0.59 6.71
C TRP A 115 -1.87 -0.01 8.11
N LYS A 116 -2.29 -0.74 9.14
CA LYS A 116 -2.09 -0.35 10.54
C LYS A 116 -0.62 -0.10 10.86
N GLU A 117 0.25 -1.01 10.45
CA GLU A 117 1.69 -0.91 10.71
C GLU A 117 2.33 0.21 9.87
N THR A 118 1.85 0.41 8.64
CA THR A 118 2.30 1.54 7.80
C THR A 118 1.95 2.88 8.44
N PHE A 119 0.75 2.98 9.01
CA PHE A 119 0.32 4.17 9.73
C PHE A 119 1.17 4.41 10.98
N LYS A 120 1.45 3.38 11.78
CA LYS A 120 2.32 3.49 12.96
C LYS A 120 3.71 4.01 12.59
N LYS A 121 4.35 3.41 11.58
CA LYS A 121 5.65 3.87 11.06
C LYS A 121 5.62 5.34 10.69
N GLU A 122 4.58 5.79 10.00
CA GLU A 122 4.42 7.20 9.63
C GLU A 122 4.35 8.10 10.88
N GLN A 123 3.62 7.71 11.93
CA GLN A 123 3.57 8.47 13.18
C GLN A 123 4.94 8.51 13.88
N GLU A 124 5.67 7.39 13.90
CA GLU A 124 7.01 7.33 14.48
C GLU A 124 8.00 8.24 13.73
N ILE A 125 7.95 8.25 12.39
CA ILE A 125 8.74 9.17 11.56
C ILE A 125 8.42 10.62 11.94
N LYS A 126 7.14 10.98 12.03
CA LYS A 126 6.73 12.34 12.41
C LYS A 126 7.26 12.76 13.79
N PHE A 127 7.31 11.84 14.74
CA PHE A 127 7.84 12.10 16.08
C PHE A 127 9.37 12.29 16.12
N ILE A 128 10.10 11.76 15.13
CA ILE A 128 11.55 11.96 15.03
C ILE A 128 11.90 13.35 14.48
N LEU A 129 11.02 13.93 13.67
CA LEU A 129 11.25 15.21 12.98
C LEU A 129 10.91 16.40 13.87
N ASN A 130 11.68 17.48 13.74
CA ASN A 130 11.27 18.77 14.28
C ASN A 130 10.20 19.43 13.38
N GLU A 131 9.60 20.51 13.86
CA GLU A 131 8.49 21.19 13.19
C GLU A 131 8.81 21.58 11.73
N ARG A 132 9.99 22.17 11.49
CA ARG A 132 10.41 22.56 10.14
C ARG A 132 10.59 21.35 9.22
N GLN A 133 11.19 20.28 9.73
CA GLN A 133 11.38 19.04 9.00
C GLN A 133 10.06 18.34 8.71
N LEU A 134 9.11 18.37 9.65
CA LEU A 134 7.77 17.82 9.51
C LEU A 134 6.97 18.53 8.41
N LEU A 135 7.05 19.86 8.32
CA LEU A 135 6.44 20.62 7.22
C LEU A 135 7.01 20.20 5.85
N MET A 136 8.32 20.00 5.78
CA MET A 136 8.96 19.52 4.56
C MET A 136 8.53 18.08 4.22
N HIS A 137 8.45 17.21 5.22
CA HIS A 137 7.97 15.84 5.10
C HIS A 137 6.58 15.79 4.48
N GLU A 138 5.63 16.56 5.00
CA GLU A 138 4.28 16.64 4.46
C GLU A 138 4.26 17.22 3.03
N LYS A 139 5.07 18.24 2.74
CA LYS A 139 5.18 18.80 1.39
C LYS A 139 5.66 17.77 0.38
N ILE A 140 6.66 16.95 0.75
CA ILE A 140 7.17 15.86 -0.08
C ILE A 140 6.08 14.79 -0.27
N ARG A 141 5.40 14.40 0.81
CA ARG A 141 4.30 13.42 0.76
C ARG A 141 3.20 13.84 -0.21
N MET A 142 2.73 15.09 -0.10
CA MET A 142 1.70 15.66 -0.98
C MET A 142 2.16 15.79 -2.44
N ARG A 143 3.45 16.08 -2.69
CA ARG A 143 4.03 16.07 -4.04
C ARG A 143 3.99 14.66 -4.64
N ASN A 144 4.49 13.68 -3.89
CA ASN A 144 4.52 12.28 -4.31
C ASN A 144 3.12 11.72 -4.59
N GLN A 145 2.11 12.10 -3.79
CA GLN A 145 0.71 11.71 -4.02
C GLN A 145 0.19 12.26 -5.35
N ARG A 146 0.41 13.56 -5.64
CA ARG A 146 0.02 14.20 -6.90
C ARG A 146 0.70 13.55 -8.10
N ASP A 147 2.00 13.28 -8.01
CA ASP A 147 2.75 12.66 -9.10
C ASP A 147 2.25 11.23 -9.39
N ASN A 148 1.94 10.45 -8.36
CA ASN A 148 1.35 9.12 -8.55
C ASN A 148 -0.05 9.18 -9.16
N ALA A 149 -0.87 10.19 -8.82
CA ALA A 149 -2.19 10.39 -9.40
C ALA A 149 -2.10 10.76 -10.90
N ARG A 150 -1.15 11.62 -11.27
CA ARG A 150 -0.87 12.01 -12.67
C ARG A 150 -0.35 10.83 -13.49
N LEU A 151 0.51 9.99 -12.94
CA LEU A 151 1.01 8.80 -13.62
C LEU A 151 -0.09 7.76 -13.90
N LYS A 152 -1.14 7.70 -13.08
CA LYS A 152 -2.27 6.76 -13.28
C LYS A 152 -3.27 7.21 -14.34
N SER A 153 -3.36 8.49 -14.69
CA SER A 153 -4.36 8.97 -15.67
C SER A 153 -4.01 8.63 -17.12
N ASN A 154 -2.74 8.34 -17.42
CA ASN A 154 -2.28 8.13 -18.80
C ASN A 154 -2.52 6.71 -19.34
N ASN A 155 -2.85 5.73 -18.49
CA ASN A 155 -3.13 4.35 -18.92
C ASN A 155 -4.56 4.13 -19.44
N LYS A 156 -5.27 5.20 -19.86
CA LYS A 156 -6.62 5.14 -20.45
C LYS A 156 -6.66 5.58 -21.92
N ARG A 157 -5.50 5.78 -22.55
CA ARG A 157 -5.38 6.18 -23.97
C ARG A 157 -4.55 5.16 -24.74
N GLU A 158 -4.98 3.92 -24.78
CA GLU A 158 -4.64 2.94 -25.83
C GLU A 158 -5.86 2.06 -26.08
#